data_AF-A0A392SM20-F1
#
_entry.id   AF-A0A392SM20-F1
#
_cell.length_a   1.000
_cell.length_b   1.000
_cell.length_c   1.000
_cell.angle_alpha   90.00
_cell.angle_beta   90.00
_cell.angle_gamma   90.00
#
_symmetry.space_group_name_H-M   'P 1'
#
loop_
_entity.id
_entity.type
_entity.pdbx_description
1 polymer ?
#
loop_
_entity_poly.entity_id
_entity_poly.type
_entity_poly.pdbx_seq_one_letter_code
_entity_poly.pdbx_strand_id
1 'polypeptide(L)' 'MFEQIMDASKGKQIVMFLDYDGTLSPIVDDPDRAFMSES' A
#
# COMPACT_ATOMS: atom_id res chain seq x y z
N MET A 1 -15.08 -6.58 1.48
CA MET A 1 -14.68 -5.32 0.80
C MET A 1 -13.52 -5.54 -0.15
N PHE A 2 -12.33 -5.95 0.32
CA PHE A 2 -11.18 -6.23 -0.55
C PHE A 2 -11.50 -7.27 -1.65
N GLU A 3 -12.09 -8.40 -1.27
CA GLU A 3 -12.48 -9.45 -2.25
C GLU A 3 -13.47 -8.96 -3.31
N GLN A 4 -14.41 -8.07 -2.94
CA GLN A 4 -15.36 -7.49 -3.89
C GLN A 4 -14.66 -6.56 -4.90
N ILE A 5 -13.65 -5.81 -4.46
CA ILE A 5 -12.82 -4.97 -5.33
C ILE A 5 -12.01 -5.85 -6.28
N MET A 6 -11.44 -6.96 -5.78
CA MET A 6 -10.70 -7.92 -6.59
C MET A 6 -11.59 -8.58 -7.66
N ASP A 7 -12.79 -9.02 -7.28
CA ASP A 7 -13.74 -9.60 -8.22
C ASP A 7 -14.21 -8.60 -9.28
N ALA A 8 -14.47 -7.34 -8.91
CA ALA A 8 -14.83 -6.27 -9.85
C ALA A 8 -13.69 -5.85 -10.79
N SER A 9 -12.45 -6.22 -10.45
CA SER A 9 -11.23 -5.88 -11.19
C SER A 9 -10.70 -7.02 -12.06
N LYS A 10 -11.31 -8.22 -12.01
CA LYS A 10 -10.94 -9.36 -12.87
C LYS A 10 -10.97 -8.98 -14.35
N GLY A 11 -9.89 -9.31 -15.06
CA GLY A 11 -9.73 -9.03 -16.50
C GLY A 11 -9.39 -7.59 -16.86
N LYS A 12 -9.22 -6.70 -15.87
CA LYS A 12 -8.75 -5.32 -16.06
C LYS A 12 -7.27 -5.22 -15.69
N GLN A 13 -6.54 -4.36 -16.39
CA GLN A 13 -5.19 -4.01 -15.97
C GLN A 13 -5.28 -3.00 -14.82
N ILE A 14 -4.84 -3.41 -13.63
CA ILE A 14 -4.87 -2.57 -12.43
C ILE A 14 -3.54 -1.83 -12.32
N VAL A 15 -3.60 -0.52 -12.13
CA VAL A 15 -2.43 0.30 -11.77
C VAL A 15 -2.62 0.77 -10.34
N MET A 16 -1.60 0.56 -9.50
CA MET A 16 -1.63 0.94 -8.10
C MET A 16 -0.52 1.95 -7.82
N PHE A 17 -0.90 3.08 -7.24
CA PHE A 17 0.02 4.09 -6.74
C PHE A 17 -0.15 4.12 -5.22
N LEU A 18 0.94 3.93 -4.49
CA LEU A 18 0.95 3.94 -3.03
C LEU A 18 1.95 4.99 -2.57
N ASP A 19 1.54 5.79 -1.59
CA ASP A 19 2.45 6.65 -0.87
C ASP A 19 3.31 5.81 0.09
N TYR A 20 4.48 6.32 0.46
CA TYR A 20 5.42 5.62 1.32
C TYR A 20 5.13 5.92 2.79
N ASP A 21 5.18 7.20 3.18
CA ASP A 21 5.02 7.62 4.57
C ASP A 21 3.56 7.57 5.02
N GLY A 22 3.31 6.87 6.14
CA GLY A 22 1.97 6.74 6.72
C GLY A 22 1.02 5.82 5.95
N THR A 23 1.44 5.25 4.82
CA THR A 23 0.68 4.24 4.06
C THR A 23 1.38 2.87 4.10
N LEU A 24 2.68 2.81 3.86
CA LEU A 24 3.45 1.55 3.87
C LEU A 24 4.41 1.44 5.05
N SER A 25 4.74 2.56 5.70
CA SER A 25 5.43 2.64 6.98
C SER A 25 4.52 3.31 8.03
N PRO A 26 4.70 3.02 9.33
CA PRO A 26 4.10 3.83 10.38
C PRO A 26 4.47 5.30 10.18
N ILE A 27 3.54 6.23 10.46
CA ILE A 27 3.87 7.66 10.52
C ILE A 27 4.94 7.83 11.61
N VAL A 28 6.15 8.19 11.19
CA VAL A 28 7.30 8.40 12.07
C VAL A 28 7.69 9.87 12.04
N ASP A 29 8.04 10.42 13.20
CA ASP A 29 8.52 11.81 13.31
C ASP A 29 9.91 12.01 12.68
N ASP A 30 10.65 10.92 12.46
CA ASP A 30 11.96 10.88 11.83
C ASP A 30 11.88 10.14 10.48
N PRO A 31 12.00 10.83 9.34
CA PRO A 31 11.83 10.25 8.02
C PRO A 31 12.88 9.17 7.69
N ASP A 32 14.06 9.21 8.32
CA ASP A 32 15.09 8.17 8.12
C ASP A 32 14.71 6.84 8.79
N ARG A 33 13.61 6.79 9.54
CA ARG A 33 13.12 5.60 10.26
C ARG A 33 11.88 4.97 9.64
N ALA A 34 11.44 5.48 8.50
CA ALA A 34 10.35 4.91 7.72
C ALA A 34 10.86 3.65 6.99
N PHE A 35 10.96 2.53 7.70
CA PHE A 35 11.33 1.23 7.12
C PHE A 35 10.10 0.33 7.00
N MET A 36 9.94 -0.32 5.85
CA MET A 36 9.04 -1.47 5.73
C MET A 36 9.70 -2.66 6.42
N SER A 37 8.98 -3.35 7.31
CA SER A 37 9.46 -4.62 7.89
C SER A 37 9.63 -5.66 6.78
N GLU A 38 10.77 -6.35 6.76
CA GLU A 38 10.96 -7.50 5.86
C GLU A 38 9.92 -8.58 6.18
N SER A 39 9.42 -9.20 5.11
CA SER A 39 8.23 -10.05 5.06
C SER A 39 8.39 -11.38 5.79
#